data_AF-A0AAW7QDM2-F1
#
_entry.id   AF-A0AAW7QDM2-F1
#
_cell.length_a   1.000
_cell.length_b   1.000
_cell.length_c   1.000
_cell.angle_alpha   90.00
_cell.angle_beta   90.00
_cell.angle_gamma   90.00
#
_symmetry.space_group_name_H-M   'P 1'
#
loop_
_entity.id
_entity.type
_entity.pdbx_description
1 polymer ?
#
loop_
_entity_poly.entity_id
_entity_poly.type
_entity_poly.pdbx_seq_one_letter_code
_entity_poly.pdbx_strand_id
1 'polypeptide(L)'
;MKIENLKKLIQNNLENKTFEIKRVFHGRGNFYEDFNYLTVDSLNEILFATFFEESSDENEIIKALKDIANAYNYKIFIVQKKYKKDELNEAIIGEIPPFYIVVENGLKYKINFFNKNIGIFLDMKIGREYISSSTFAHRFQ
;
A
#
# COMPACT_ATOMS: atom_id res chain seq x y z
N MET A 1 -5.48 -6.46 -19.11
CA MET A 1 -4.26 -5.67 -18.83
C MET A 1 -3.16 -6.65 -18.49
N LYS A 2 -2.00 -6.62 -19.18
CA LYS A 2 -0.90 -7.56 -18.90
C LYS A 2 -0.17 -7.15 -17.61
N ILE A 3 0.41 -8.12 -16.88
CA ILE A 3 1.26 -7.87 -15.69
C ILE A 3 2.37 -6.86 -15.98
N GLU A 4 2.90 -6.82 -17.21
CA GLU A 4 3.89 -5.83 -17.61
C GLU A 4 3.39 -4.39 -17.51
N ASN A 5 2.11 -4.14 -17.81
CA ASN A 5 1.51 -2.82 -17.64
C ASN A 5 1.33 -2.47 -16.16
N LEU A 6 1.02 -3.45 -15.30
CA LEU A 6 0.94 -3.28 -13.85
C LEU A 6 2.31 -2.85 -13.30
N LYS A 7 3.37 -3.55 -13.73
CA LYS A 7 4.75 -3.21 -13.35
C LYS A 7 5.09 -1.77 -13.73
N LYS A 8 4.88 -1.40 -14.99
CA LYS A 8 5.15 -0.04 -15.48
C LYS A 8 4.39 1.03 -14.70
N LEU A 9 3.10 0.82 -14.44
CA LEU A 9 2.28 1.77 -13.69
C LEU A 9 2.80 1.97 -12.26
N ILE A 10 3.14 0.87 -11.57
CA ILE A 10 3.71 0.94 -10.23
C ILE A 10 5.07 1.63 -10.24
N GLN A 11 5.94 1.28 -11.19
CA GLN A 11 7.27 1.89 -11.33
C GLN A 11 7.18 3.40 -11.56
N ASN A 12 6.30 3.85 -12.47
CA ASN A 12 6.05 5.27 -12.71
C ASN A 12 5.57 5.98 -11.43
N ASN A 13 4.66 5.35 -10.67
CA ASN A 13 4.18 5.91 -9.41
C ASN A 13 5.24 5.92 -8.30
N LEU A 14 6.33 5.15 -8.45
CA LEU A 14 7.47 5.07 -7.54
C LEU A 14 8.66 5.93 -7.94
N GLU A 15 8.70 6.56 -9.12
CA GLU A 15 9.84 7.38 -9.57
C GLU A 15 10.24 8.46 -8.56
N ASN A 16 9.24 9.05 -7.89
CA ASN A 16 9.43 10.05 -6.84
C ASN A 16 9.09 9.49 -5.45
N LYS A 17 9.45 8.23 -5.18
CA LYS A 17 9.25 7.59 -3.87
C LYS A 17 9.91 8.42 -2.77
N THR A 18 9.12 8.78 -1.76
CA THR A 18 9.59 9.44 -0.55
C THR A 18 9.49 8.50 0.66
N PHE A 19 9.74 9.02 1.85
CA PHE A 19 9.48 8.30 3.10
C PHE A 19 7.99 8.32 3.50
N GLU A 20 7.16 9.14 2.83
CA GLU A 20 5.73 9.20 3.11
C GLU A 20 4.98 8.01 2.52
N ILE A 21 3.86 7.67 3.16
CA ILE A 21 2.97 6.65 2.63
C ILE A 21 2.32 7.11 1.34
N LYS A 22 2.22 6.19 0.39
CA LYS A 22 1.59 6.45 -0.90
C LYS A 22 0.98 5.18 -1.46
N ARG A 23 -0.26 5.27 -1.94
CA ARG A 23 -0.83 4.22 -2.80
C ARG A 23 -0.20 4.34 -4.19
N VAL A 24 0.48 3.28 -4.62
CA VAL A 24 1.19 3.24 -5.91
C VAL A 24 0.45 2.42 -6.96
N PHE A 25 -0.55 1.64 -6.54
CA PHE A 25 -1.53 1.04 -7.42
C PHE A 25 -2.88 0.92 -6.73
N HIS A 26 -3.94 1.36 -7.42
CA HIS A 26 -5.32 1.28 -6.95
C HIS A 26 -6.16 0.58 -8.03
N GLY A 27 -6.29 -0.74 -7.92
CA GLY A 27 -7.13 -1.51 -8.84
C GLY A 27 -8.62 -1.42 -8.51
N ARG A 28 -8.97 -1.31 -7.22
CA ARG A 28 -10.36 -1.24 -6.73
C ARG A 28 -11.15 -0.09 -7.37
N GLY A 29 -12.47 -0.27 -7.50
CA GLY A 29 -13.36 0.75 -8.08
C GLY A 29 -13.46 0.71 -9.61
N ASN A 30 -13.13 -0.43 -10.23
CA ASN A 30 -13.30 -0.73 -11.66
C ASN A 30 -12.54 0.19 -12.63
N PHE A 31 -11.47 0.86 -12.20
CA PHE A 31 -10.58 1.59 -13.10
C PHE A 31 -9.71 0.66 -13.97
N TYR A 32 -9.44 -0.55 -13.48
CA TYR A 32 -8.69 -1.58 -14.18
C TYR A 32 -9.41 -2.93 -14.00
N GLU A 33 -10.18 -3.35 -15.02
CA GLU A 33 -11.02 -4.56 -14.92
C GLU A 33 -10.23 -5.81 -14.52
N ASP A 34 -8.99 -5.96 -14.99
CA ASP A 34 -8.19 -7.16 -14.76
C ASP A 34 -7.49 -7.22 -13.39
N PHE A 35 -7.52 -6.14 -12.60
CA PHE A 35 -6.81 -6.05 -11.31
C PHE A 35 -7.65 -5.37 -10.22
N ASN A 36 -8.97 -5.38 -10.35
CA ASN A 36 -9.89 -4.74 -9.40
C ASN A 36 -9.79 -5.28 -7.96
N TYR A 37 -9.18 -6.45 -7.80
CA TYR A 37 -8.92 -7.14 -6.54
C TYR A 37 -7.58 -6.76 -5.89
N LEU A 38 -6.79 -5.83 -6.44
CA LEU A 38 -5.44 -5.52 -5.95
C LEU A 38 -5.27 -4.03 -5.58
N THR A 39 -4.63 -3.78 -4.44
CA THR A 39 -3.99 -2.48 -4.15
C THR A 39 -2.53 -2.69 -3.76
N VAL A 40 -1.67 -1.71 -4.07
CA VAL A 40 -0.27 -1.72 -3.67
C VAL A 40 0.09 -0.37 -3.05
N ASP A 41 0.63 -0.41 -1.84
CA ASP A 41 0.97 0.74 -1.03
C ASP A 41 2.48 0.75 -0.70
N SER A 42 3.12 1.90 -0.87
CA SER A 42 4.49 2.20 -0.43
C SER A 42 4.43 2.78 0.97
N LEU A 43 4.97 2.08 1.96
CA LEU A 43 4.98 2.47 3.38
C LEU A 43 6.43 2.66 3.84
N ASN A 44 7.09 3.70 3.32
CA ASN A 44 8.52 3.95 3.53
C ASN A 44 9.42 2.77 3.07
N GLU A 45 9.88 1.91 4.00
CA GLU A 45 10.74 0.76 3.71
C GLU A 45 9.96 -0.53 3.44
N ILE A 46 8.62 -0.48 3.52
CA ILE A 46 7.73 -1.62 3.33
C ILE A 46 6.91 -1.43 2.05
N LEU A 47 6.95 -2.42 1.15
CA LEU A 47 5.96 -2.56 0.08
C LEU A 47 4.81 -3.43 0.61
N PHE A 48 3.57 -2.98 0.45
CA PHE A 48 2.41 -3.68 0.99
C PHE A 48 1.37 -3.91 -0.12
N ALA A 49 1.15 -5.16 -0.48
CA ALA A 49 0.15 -5.55 -1.47
C ALA A 49 -1.06 -6.15 -0.78
N THR A 50 -2.27 -5.73 -1.15
CA THR A 50 -3.52 -6.29 -0.63
C THR A 50 -4.36 -6.88 -1.76
N PHE A 51 -4.61 -8.18 -1.66
CA PHE A 51 -5.54 -8.94 -2.49
C PHE A 51 -6.88 -9.04 -1.78
N PHE A 52 -7.93 -8.58 -2.44
CA PHE A 52 -9.30 -8.57 -1.90
C PHE A 52 -10.10 -9.80 -2.33
N GLU A 53 -9.70 -10.42 -3.44
CA GLU A 53 -10.29 -11.62 -4.02
C GLU A 53 -9.16 -12.53 -4.51
N GLU A 54 -9.46 -13.82 -4.67
CA GLU A 54 -8.53 -14.79 -5.24
C GLU A 54 -8.37 -14.54 -6.75
N SER A 55 -7.15 -14.72 -7.27
CA SER A 55 -6.84 -14.55 -8.69
C SER A 55 -5.90 -15.65 -9.16
N SER A 56 -6.11 -16.14 -10.39
CA SER A 56 -5.18 -17.08 -11.06
C SER A 56 -3.77 -16.50 -11.19
N ASP A 57 -3.67 -15.18 -11.27
CA ASP A 57 -2.43 -14.47 -11.56
C ASP A 57 -1.67 -14.07 -10.28
N GLU A 58 -2.20 -14.40 -9.10
CA GLU A 58 -1.65 -13.96 -7.80
C GLU A 58 -0.15 -14.25 -7.66
N ASN A 59 0.30 -15.47 -7.98
CA ASN A 59 1.71 -15.85 -7.87
C ASN A 59 2.61 -15.04 -8.82
N GLU A 60 2.15 -14.78 -10.05
CA GLU A 60 2.90 -13.99 -11.02
C GLU A 60 2.96 -12.52 -10.61
N ILE A 61 1.85 -11.98 -10.07
CA ILE A 61 1.80 -10.63 -9.51
C ILE A 61 2.76 -10.52 -8.32
N ILE A 62 2.75 -11.47 -7.38
CA ILE A 62 3.65 -11.47 -6.22
C ILE A 62 5.11 -11.48 -6.68
N LYS A 63 5.45 -12.30 -7.69
CA LYS A 63 6.79 -12.32 -8.28
C LYS A 63 7.17 -10.96 -8.89
N ALA A 64 6.28 -10.37 -9.68
CA ALA A 64 6.48 -9.05 -10.28
C ALA A 64 6.67 -7.94 -9.23
N LEU A 65 5.89 -7.97 -8.15
CA LEU A 65 6.00 -7.03 -7.04
C LEU A 65 7.26 -7.26 -6.21
N LYS A 66 7.72 -8.51 -6.07
CA LYS A 66 9.01 -8.85 -5.45
C LYS A 66 10.19 -8.26 -6.25
N ASP A 67 10.14 -8.35 -7.58
CA ASP A 67 11.16 -7.74 -8.45
C ASP A 67 11.19 -6.21 -8.26
N ILE A 68 10.02 -5.57 -8.18
CA ILE A 68 9.90 -4.13 -7.89
C ILE A 68 10.43 -3.82 -6.48
N ALA A 69 10.08 -4.62 -5.48
CA ALA A 69 10.54 -4.43 -4.11
C ALA A 69 12.08 -4.40 -4.04
N ASN A 70 12.73 -5.35 -4.72
CA ASN A 70 14.18 -5.40 -4.84
C ASN A 70 14.74 -4.19 -5.61
N ALA A 71 14.15 -3.84 -6.76
CA ALA A 71 14.63 -2.74 -7.59
C ALA A 71 14.56 -1.37 -6.90
N TYR A 72 13.60 -1.16 -5.99
CA TYR A 72 13.42 0.08 -5.23
C TYR A 72 13.93 -0.03 -3.78
N ASN A 73 14.73 -1.05 -3.46
CA ASN A 73 15.38 -1.26 -2.16
C ASN A 73 14.41 -1.29 -0.97
N TYR A 74 13.22 -1.85 -1.15
CA TYR A 74 12.33 -2.13 -0.01
C TYR A 74 12.95 -3.21 0.87
N LYS A 75 12.98 -2.98 2.19
CA LYS A 75 13.51 -3.95 3.15
C LYS A 75 12.51 -5.06 3.45
N ILE A 76 11.23 -4.77 3.32
CA ILE A 76 10.15 -5.68 3.64
C ILE A 76 9.11 -5.63 2.52
N PHE A 77 8.63 -6.79 2.09
CA PHE A 77 7.49 -6.92 1.18
C PHE A 77 6.46 -7.84 1.82
N ILE A 78 5.27 -7.29 2.09
CA ILE A 78 4.17 -8.01 2.73
C ILE A 78 3.01 -8.13 1.73
N VAL A 79 2.45 -9.33 1.66
CA VAL A 79 1.23 -9.64 0.91
C VAL A 79 0.12 -9.92 1.89
N GLN A 80 -0.99 -9.20 1.76
CA GLN A 80 -2.22 -9.39 2.51
C GLN A 80 -3.29 -10.05 1.62
N LYS A 81 -3.88 -11.15 2.08
CA LYS A 81 -4.95 -11.88 1.37
C LYS A 81 -6.26 -11.75 2.14
N LYS A 82 -7.00 -10.66 1.92
CA LYS A 82 -8.25 -10.34 2.66
C LYS A 82 -9.41 -11.30 2.39
N TYR A 83 -9.32 -12.08 1.31
CA TYR A 83 -10.28 -13.14 1.00
C TYR A 83 -10.11 -14.39 1.88
N LYS A 84 -8.95 -14.56 2.53
CA LYS A 84 -8.71 -15.64 3.49
C LYS A 84 -9.24 -15.27 4.88
N LYS A 85 -9.69 -16.29 5.62
CA LYS A 85 -10.10 -16.16 7.04
C LYS A 85 -8.90 -16.20 7.99
N ASP A 86 -7.93 -17.05 7.68
CA ASP A 86 -6.68 -17.25 8.42
C ASP A 86 -5.48 -16.84 7.55
N GLU A 87 -4.30 -16.67 8.16
CA GLU A 87 -3.06 -16.30 7.45
C GLU A 87 -3.20 -15.03 6.59
N LEU A 88 -3.77 -13.99 7.19
CA LEU A 88 -4.11 -12.76 6.47
C LEU A 88 -2.89 -12.10 5.80
N ASN A 89 -1.70 -12.18 6.40
CA ASN A 89 -0.49 -11.57 5.85
C ASN A 89 0.69 -12.53 5.82
N GLU A 90 1.48 -12.41 4.77
CA GLU A 90 2.71 -13.17 4.53
C GLU A 90 3.85 -12.20 4.20
N ALA A 91 5.02 -12.39 4.79
CA ALA A 91 6.23 -11.67 4.39
C ALA A 91 6.94 -12.43 3.27
N ILE A 92 7.03 -11.81 2.10
CA ILE A 92 7.74 -12.33 0.92
C ILE A 92 9.23 -11.94 0.94
N ILE A 93 9.53 -10.79 1.56
CA ILE A 93 10.89 -10.30 1.86
C ILE A 93 10.87 -9.78 3.30
N GLY A 94 11.91 -10.11 4.07
CA GLY A 94 12.09 -9.63 5.45
C GLY A 94 11.12 -10.29 6.43
N GLU A 95 10.75 -9.55 7.47
CA GLU A 95 9.88 -10.01 8.55
C GLU A 95 8.76 -8.98 8.82
N ILE A 96 7.58 -9.45 9.22
CA ILE A 96 6.46 -8.57 9.57
C ILE A 96 6.76 -7.94 10.94
N PRO A 97 6.91 -6.61 11.05
CA PRO A 97 7.18 -5.99 12.33
C PRO A 97 5.91 -5.99 13.21
N PRO A 98 6.05 -6.04 14.54
CA PRO A 98 4.90 -6.00 15.47
C PRO A 98 4.06 -4.71 15.32
N PHE A 99 4.72 -3.61 14.96
CA PHE A 99 4.11 -2.36 14.52
C PHE A 99 5.11 -1.60 13.64
N TYR A 100 4.62 -0.64 12.88
CA TYR A 100 5.46 0.25 12.08
C TYR A 100 4.95 1.69 12.18
N ILE A 101 5.85 2.68 12.11
CA ILE A 101 5.48 4.09 12.09
C ILE A 101 5.61 4.59 10.67
N VAL A 102 4.53 5.16 10.16
CA VAL A 102 4.48 5.75 8.83
C VAL A 102 4.18 7.24 8.89
N VAL A 103 4.54 7.96 7.83
CA VAL A 103 4.32 9.42 7.75
C VAL A 103 3.39 9.75 6.59
N GLU A 104 2.42 10.63 6.79
CA GLU A 104 1.62 11.26 5.74
C GLU A 104 1.50 12.75 6.02
N ASN A 105 1.98 13.60 5.12
CA ASN A 105 1.97 15.06 5.27
C ASN A 105 2.59 15.52 6.60
N GLY A 106 3.74 14.94 6.96
CA GLY A 106 4.43 15.22 8.22
C GLY A 106 3.80 14.62 9.50
N LEU A 107 2.61 14.03 9.43
CA LEU A 107 1.94 13.38 10.56
C LEU A 107 2.36 11.91 10.68
N LYS A 108 2.63 11.44 11.91
CA LYS A 108 3.05 10.07 12.19
C LYS A 108 1.85 9.20 12.59
N TYR A 109 1.72 8.03 11.97
CA TYR A 109 0.69 7.04 12.27
C TYR A 109 1.33 5.71 12.63
N LYS A 110 0.83 5.09 13.71
CA LYS A 110 1.22 3.73 14.09
C LYS A 110 0.31 2.73 13.37
N ILE A 111 0.92 1.83 12.60
CA ILE A 111 0.21 0.76 11.89
C ILE A 111 0.58 -0.62 12.44
N ASN A 112 -0.31 -1.59 12.24
CA ASN A 112 -0.14 -2.98 12.66
C ASN A 112 -0.71 -3.92 11.58
N PHE A 113 0.11 -4.85 11.10
CA PHE A 113 -0.27 -5.79 10.05
C PHE A 113 -1.13 -6.96 10.56
N PHE A 114 -1.07 -7.33 11.84
CA PHE A 114 -1.82 -8.47 12.41
C PHE A 114 -3.34 -8.24 12.50
N ASN A 115 -3.80 -7.01 12.26
CA ASN A 115 -5.21 -6.68 12.15
C ASN A 115 -5.67 -6.67 10.68
N LYS A 116 -6.96 -6.94 10.44
CA LYS A 116 -7.55 -6.88 9.09
C LYS A 116 -7.40 -5.52 8.39
N ASN A 117 -7.38 -4.46 9.17
CA ASN A 117 -7.05 -3.12 8.70
C ASN A 117 -5.80 -2.65 9.44
N ILE A 118 -4.86 -2.06 8.71
CA ILE A 118 -3.55 -1.72 9.27
C ILE A 118 -3.55 -0.49 10.19
N GLY A 119 -4.71 0.15 10.41
CA GLY A 119 -4.85 1.33 11.28
C GLY A 119 -4.83 2.68 10.56
N ILE A 120 -4.69 2.68 9.22
CA ILE A 120 -4.85 3.87 8.38
C ILE A 120 -5.54 3.50 7.07
N PHE A 121 -6.46 4.36 6.62
CA PHE A 121 -7.06 4.28 5.29
C PHE A 121 -6.42 5.35 4.41
N LEU A 122 -5.63 4.93 3.42
CA LEU A 122 -4.88 5.83 2.54
C LEU A 122 -5.82 6.67 1.65
N ASP A 123 -7.01 6.16 1.32
CA ASP A 123 -8.01 6.88 0.51
C ASP A 123 -8.58 8.12 1.23
N MET A 124 -8.37 8.25 2.54
CA MET A 124 -8.84 9.37 3.35
C MET A 124 -7.81 10.51 3.49
N LYS A 125 -6.71 10.48 2.70
CA LYS A 125 -5.65 11.50 2.74
C LYS A 125 -6.19 12.92 2.54
N ILE A 126 -6.96 13.15 1.48
CA ILE A 126 -7.54 14.46 1.14
C ILE A 126 -8.44 14.98 2.27
N GLY A 127 -9.23 14.08 2.88
CA GLY A 127 -10.08 14.45 4.02
C GLY A 127 -9.26 14.89 5.23
N ARG A 128 -8.14 14.21 5.54
CA ARG A 128 -7.23 14.60 6.62
C ARG A 128 -6.53 15.93 6.34
N GLU A 129 -6.12 16.18 5.10
CA GLU A 129 -5.56 17.46 4.68
C GLU A 129 -6.54 18.62 4.90
N TYR A 130 -7.79 18.43 4.50
CA TYR A 130 -8.85 19.42 4.65
C TYR A 130 -9.14 19.77 6.12
N ILE A 131 -9.21 18.76 6.99
CA ILE A 131 -9.42 18.99 8.43
C ILE A 131 -8.23 19.76 9.00
N SER A 132 -6.99 19.36 8.66
CA SER A 132 -5.78 20.01 9.15
C SER A 132 -5.74 21.50 8.78
N SER A 133 -6.00 21.85 7.52
CA SER A 133 -6.02 23.24 7.07
C SER A 133 -7.16 24.05 7.72
N SER A 134 -8.33 23.43 7.92
CA SER A 134 -9.49 24.07 8.56
C SER A 134 -9.27 24.33 10.04
N THR A 135 -8.64 23.41 10.78
CA THR A 135 -8.28 23.63 12.19
C THR A 135 -7.21 24.69 12.40
N PHE A 136 -6.30 24.86 11.42
CA PHE A 136 -5.33 25.95 11.47
C PHE A 136 -6.05 27.31 11.37
N ALA A 137 -7.04 27.46 10.49
CA ALA A 137 -7.81 28.69 10.34
C ALA A 137 -8.60 29.10 11.60
N HIS A 138 -9.15 28.13 12.36
CA HIS A 138 -9.91 28.42 13.58
C HIS A 138 -9.06 28.70 14.82
N ARG A 139 -7.75 28.44 14.80
CA ARG A 139 -6.84 28.77 15.91
C ARG A 139 -6.35 30.23 15.90
N PHE A 140 -6.67 30.99 14.85
CA PHE A 140 -6.30 32.41 14.70
C PHE A 140 -7.51 33.35 14.59
N GLN A 141 -8.68 32.94 15.11
CA GLN A 141 -9.82 33.82 15.40
C GLN A 141 -9.94 34.00 16.91
#